data_AF-A0A252A782-F1
#
_entry.id   AF-A0A252A782-F1
#
_cell.length_a   1.000
_cell.length_b   1.000
_cell.length_c   1.000
_cell.angle_alpha   90.00
_cell.angle_beta   90.00
_cell.angle_gamma   90.00
#
_symmetry.space_group_name_H-M   'P 1'
#
loop_
_entity.id
_entity.type
_entity.pdbx_description
1 polymer ?
#
loop_
_entity_poly.entity_id
_entity_poly.type
_entity_poly.pdbx_seq_one_letter_code
_entity_poly.pdbx_strand_id
1 'polypeptide(L)'
;MRAPGAPVPDGLTIHWGKNAPPAETEGTVNAHTRYKCLEALNSKIHRAVRTRSHFPNDEAALKLLYLVLNHLAQDWKHPPREWTEAKTQFAIIFGERFTL
;
A
#
# COMPACT_ATOMS: atom_id res chain seq x y z
N MET A 1 -17.54 6.25 29.64
CA MET A 1 -18.07 6.95 28.45
C MET A 1 -16.88 7.45 27.63
N ARG A 2 -16.72 7.01 26.37
CA ARG A 2 -15.62 7.42 25.47
C ARG A 2 -16.13 8.53 24.55
N ALA A 3 -15.37 9.62 24.39
CA ALA A 3 -15.77 10.74 23.55
C ALA A 3 -15.99 10.28 22.09
N PRO A 4 -17.07 10.74 21.42
CA PRO A 4 -17.31 10.42 20.01
C PRO A 4 -16.15 10.95 19.16
N GLY A 5 -15.46 10.06 18.43
CA GLY A 5 -14.33 10.40 17.56
C GLY A 5 -12.94 10.01 18.07
N ALA A 6 -12.81 9.40 19.26
CA ALA A 6 -11.50 8.94 19.74
C ALA A 6 -11.00 7.71 18.95
N PRO A 7 -9.77 7.73 18.38
CA PRO A 7 -9.26 6.64 17.55
C PRO A 7 -9.16 5.31 18.31
N VAL A 8 -9.44 4.20 17.63
CA VAL A 8 -9.36 2.83 18.19
C VAL A 8 -7.89 2.41 18.22
N PRO A 9 -7.35 1.93 19.35
CA PRO A 9 -5.98 1.46 19.43
C PRO A 9 -5.89 0.03 18.88
N ASP A 10 -5.96 -0.09 17.56
CA ASP A 10 -5.89 -1.35 16.80
C ASP A 10 -4.56 -1.53 16.06
N GLY A 11 -3.65 -0.54 16.16
CA GLY A 11 -2.39 -0.53 15.43
C GLY A 11 -2.52 -0.09 13.97
N LEU A 12 -3.73 0.21 13.49
CA LEU A 12 -4.01 0.67 12.12
C LEU A 12 -4.08 2.21 12.00
N THR A 13 -4.08 2.91 13.15
CA THR A 13 -4.15 4.38 13.20
C THR A 13 -2.76 5.02 13.09
N ILE A 14 -2.50 5.69 11.97
CA ILE A 14 -1.34 6.58 11.80
C ILE A 14 -1.59 7.86 12.61
N HIS A 15 -0.72 8.16 13.58
CA HIS A 15 -0.77 9.42 14.30
C HIS A 15 -0.25 10.55 13.41
N TRP A 16 -1.17 11.23 12.74
CA TRP A 16 -0.87 12.52 12.13
C TRP A 16 -0.50 13.49 13.26
N GLY A 17 0.73 14.04 13.22
CA GLY A 17 1.14 15.11 14.13
C GLY A 17 0.36 16.41 13.86
N LYS A 18 0.98 17.57 14.14
CA LYS A 18 0.35 18.90 13.97
C LYS A 18 -0.14 19.25 12.55
N ASN A 19 0.06 18.37 11.56
CA ASN A 19 -0.30 18.54 10.16
C ASN A 19 -1.44 17.59 9.72
N ALA A 20 -2.34 17.24 10.63
CA ALA A 20 -3.52 16.44 10.27
C ALA A 20 -4.37 17.22 9.23
N PRO A 21 -4.80 16.58 8.13
CA PRO A 21 -5.70 17.23 7.19
C PRO A 21 -7.01 17.61 7.90
N PRO A 22 -7.59 18.78 7.60
CA PRO A 22 -8.83 19.23 8.25
C PRO A 22 -9.93 18.19 8.04
N ALA A 23 -10.70 17.95 9.10
CA ALA A 23 -11.63 16.82 9.29
C ALA A 23 -12.85 16.81 8.35
N GLU A 24 -12.81 17.56 7.25
CA GLU A 24 -13.89 17.71 6.28
C GLU A 24 -13.45 17.12 4.95
N THR A 25 -13.47 15.79 4.85
CA THR A 25 -13.53 15.16 3.53
C THR A 25 -14.54 14.03 3.59
N GLU A 26 -15.61 14.14 2.82
CA GLU A 26 -16.52 13.05 2.45
C GLU A 26 -15.81 11.98 1.59
N GLY A 27 -14.52 11.71 1.89
CA GLY A 27 -13.57 10.95 1.10
C GLY A 27 -12.82 9.90 1.93
N THR A 28 -13.40 9.41 3.03
CA THR A 28 -12.98 8.16 3.71
C THR A 28 -13.19 6.92 2.84
N VAL A 29 -13.65 7.09 1.61
CA VAL A 29 -13.72 6.07 0.57
C VAL A 29 -12.33 6.01 -0.09
N ASN A 30 -11.61 4.89 0.08
CA ASN A 30 -10.38 4.45 -0.63
C ASN A 30 -9.03 4.52 0.12
N ALA A 31 -8.94 5.10 1.33
CA ALA A 31 -7.71 5.00 2.12
C ALA A 31 -7.44 3.55 2.61
N HIS A 32 -8.50 2.82 2.96
CA HIS A 32 -8.43 1.44 3.47
C HIS A 32 -7.79 0.47 2.47
N THR A 33 -8.19 0.53 1.20
CA THR A 33 -7.69 -0.39 0.17
C THR A 33 -6.23 -0.12 -0.17
N ARG A 34 -5.83 1.16 -0.28
CA ARG A 34 -4.43 1.55 -0.50
C ARG A 34 -3.55 1.11 0.68
N TYR A 35 -4.02 1.31 1.90
CA TYR A 35 -3.31 0.95 3.12
C TYR A 35 -3.11 -0.57 3.23
N LYS A 36 -4.16 -1.35 2.97
CA LYS A 36 -4.10 -2.83 2.97
C LYS A 36 -3.06 -3.39 2.00
N CYS A 37 -2.90 -2.79 0.82
CA CYS A 37 -1.90 -3.23 -0.15
C CYS A 37 -0.46 -3.04 0.40
N LEU A 38 -0.20 -1.88 1.01
CA LEU A 38 1.08 -1.57 1.64
C LEU A 38 1.37 -2.49 2.84
N GLU A 39 0.38 -2.73 3.68
CA GLU A 39 0.51 -3.62 4.83
C GLU A 39 0.77 -5.07 4.43
N ALA A 40 0.07 -5.56 3.41
CA ALA A 40 0.28 -6.90 2.87
C ALA A 40 1.71 -7.07 2.33
N LEU A 41 2.23 -6.05 1.63
CA LEU A 41 3.61 -6.02 1.15
C LEU A 41 4.61 -6.05 2.31
N ASN A 42 4.46 -5.13 3.28
CA ASN A 42 5.34 -5.05 4.45
C ASN A 42 5.36 -6.36 5.24
N SER A 43 4.21 -6.99 5.44
CA SER A 43 4.10 -8.27 6.16
C SER A 43 4.92 -9.37 5.49
N LYS A 44 4.89 -9.47 4.15
CA LYS A 44 5.67 -10.46 3.40
C LYS A 44 7.18 -10.18 3.47
N ILE A 45 7.58 -8.91 3.35
CA ILE A 45 8.99 -8.49 3.49
C ILE A 45 9.51 -8.79 4.90
N HIS A 46 8.79 -8.37 5.94
CA HIS A 46 9.20 -8.62 7.33
C HIS A 46 9.32 -10.12 7.65
N ARG A 47 8.42 -10.95 7.14
CA ARG A 47 8.50 -12.40 7.30
C ARG A 47 9.77 -12.98 6.66
N ALA A 48 10.10 -12.56 5.44
CA ALA A 48 11.31 -13.02 4.75
C ALA A 48 12.58 -12.59 5.48
N VAL A 49 12.64 -11.33 5.93
CA VAL A 49 13.77 -10.80 6.72
C VAL A 49 13.91 -11.56 8.04
N ARG A 50 12.81 -11.77 8.78
CA ARG A 50 12.84 -12.49 10.07
C ARG A 50 13.31 -13.93 9.94
N THR A 51 12.99 -14.59 8.82
CA THR A 51 13.45 -15.96 8.54
C THR A 51 14.96 -16.02 8.33
N ARG A 52 15.56 -14.99 7.72
CA ARG A 52 16.99 -14.97 7.41
C ARG A 52 17.85 -14.26 8.46
N SER A 53 17.30 -13.35 9.27
CA SER A 53 17.82 -12.63 10.46
C SER A 53 19.27 -12.10 10.42
N HIS A 54 20.25 -12.96 10.12
CA HIS A 54 21.65 -12.62 9.93
C HIS A 54 22.03 -12.62 8.44
N PHE A 55 22.63 -11.51 7.98
CA PHE A 55 23.14 -11.38 6.62
C PHE A 55 24.66 -11.20 6.65
N PRO A 56 25.40 -11.85 5.73
CA PRO A 56 26.86 -11.74 5.67
C PRO A 56 27.35 -10.38 5.14
N ASN A 57 26.52 -9.66 4.37
CA ASN A 57 26.75 -8.30 3.90
C ASN A 57 25.43 -7.65 3.43
N ASP A 58 25.47 -6.35 3.16
CA ASP A 58 24.30 -5.58 2.70
C ASP A 58 23.78 -6.05 1.34
N GLU A 59 24.67 -6.51 0.45
CA GLU A 59 24.30 -7.02 -0.88
C GLU A 59 23.41 -8.27 -0.78
N ALA A 60 23.67 -9.15 0.20
CA ALA A 60 22.85 -10.33 0.47
C ALA A 60 21.45 -9.94 0.98
N ALA A 61 21.35 -8.89 1.80
CA ALA A 61 20.06 -8.36 2.25
C ALA A 61 19.27 -7.74 1.08
N LEU A 62 19.94 -6.99 0.20
CA LEU A 62 19.34 -6.43 -1.01
C LEU A 62 18.87 -7.50 -1.98
N LYS A 63 19.66 -8.57 -2.17
CA LYS A 63 19.27 -9.72 -2.98
C LYS A 63 18.03 -10.41 -2.42
N LEU A 64 17.92 -10.57 -1.10
CA LEU A 64 16.71 -11.11 -0.49
C LEU A 64 15.50 -10.22 -0.78
N LEU A 65 15.62 -8.90 -0.57
CA LEU A 65 14.53 -7.96 -0.85
C LEU A 65 14.09 -8.03 -2.31
N TYR A 66 15.06 -8.06 -3.24
CA TYR A 66 14.80 -8.23 -4.67
C TYR A 66 14.04 -9.53 -4.95
N LEU A 67 14.50 -10.67 -4.43
CA LEU A 67 13.85 -11.96 -4.65
C LEU A 67 12.43 -12.00 -4.11
N VAL A 68 12.21 -11.43 -2.91
CA VAL A 68 10.87 -11.31 -2.33
C VAL A 68 9.99 -10.48 -3.24
N LEU A 69 10.40 -9.26 -3.61
CA LEU A 69 9.60 -8.38 -4.47
C LEU A 69 9.27 -9.02 -5.82
N ASN A 70 10.22 -9.70 -6.46
CA ASN A 70 9.97 -10.40 -7.72
C ASN A 70 8.98 -11.53 -7.56
N HIS A 71 9.09 -12.31 -6.47
CA HIS A 71 8.12 -13.35 -6.16
C HIS A 71 6.71 -12.77 -5.96
N LEU A 72 6.59 -11.64 -5.24
CA LEU A 72 5.30 -10.97 -5.03
C LEU A 72 4.70 -10.41 -6.31
N ALA A 73 5.54 -9.86 -7.19
CA ALA A 73 5.10 -9.36 -8.49
C ALA A 73 4.50 -10.46 -9.36
N GLN A 74 4.93 -11.72 -9.20
CA GLN A 74 4.30 -12.85 -9.89
C GLN A 74 2.87 -13.11 -9.42
N ASP A 75 2.51 -12.78 -8.18
CA ASP A 75 1.14 -12.94 -7.68
C ASP A 75 0.22 -11.79 -8.14
N TRP A 76 0.79 -10.62 -8.49
CA TRP A 76 0.06 -9.43 -8.92
C TRP A 76 -0.32 -9.46 -10.40
N LYS A 77 -1.01 -10.52 -10.83
CA LYS A 77 -1.47 -10.68 -12.22
C LYS A 77 -2.83 -10.07 -12.49
N HIS A 78 -3.64 -9.91 -11.45
CA HIS A 78 -5.02 -9.47 -11.58
C HIS A 78 -5.15 -8.02 -11.12
N PRO A 79 -5.40 -7.07 -12.05
CA PRO A 79 -5.70 -5.71 -11.66
C PRO A 79 -7.04 -5.66 -10.91
N PRO A 80 -7.30 -4.60 -10.13
CA PRO A 80 -8.62 -4.34 -9.56
C PRO A 80 -9.69 -4.38 -10.65
N ARG A 81 -10.89 -4.85 -10.32
CA ARG A 81 -11.99 -5.02 -11.30
C ARG A 81 -12.34 -3.70 -11.99
N GLU A 82 -12.24 -2.61 -11.24
CA GLU A 82 -12.53 -1.25 -11.64
C GLU A 82 -11.45 -0.66 -12.57
N TRP A 83 -10.31 -1.34 -12.74
CA TRP A 83 -9.18 -0.85 -13.53
C TRP A 83 -9.55 -0.64 -15.00
N THR A 84 -10.37 -1.52 -15.59
CA THR A 84 -10.80 -1.38 -16.98
C THR A 84 -11.58 -0.09 -17.22
N GLU A 85 -12.48 0.27 -16.30
CA GLU A 85 -13.23 1.52 -16.36
C GLU A 85 -12.32 2.73 -16.13
N ALA A 86 -11.43 2.65 -15.14
CA ALA A 86 -10.46 3.69 -14.85
C ALA A 86 -9.53 3.97 -16.04
N LYS A 87 -9.08 2.95 -16.77
CA LYS A 87 -8.27 3.10 -17.99
C LYS A 87 -8.99 3.96 -19.03
N THR A 88 -10.27 3.72 -19.27
CA THR A 88 -11.07 4.51 -20.22
C THR A 88 -11.19 5.96 -19.77
N GLN A 89 -11.40 6.20 -18.48
CA GLN A 89 -11.42 7.56 -17.92
C GLN A 89 -10.06 8.26 -18.08
N PHE A 90 -8.96 7.54 -17.85
CA PHE A 90 -7.62 8.09 -18.06
C PHE A 90 -7.33 8.42 -19.52
N ALA A 91 -7.79 7.60 -20.46
CA ALA A 91 -7.64 7.89 -21.88
C ALA A 91 -8.38 9.18 -22.28
N ILE A 92 -9.54 9.47 -21.69
CA ILE A 92 -10.28 10.72 -21.93
C ILE A 92 -9.57 11.92 -21.31
N ILE A 93 -9.14 11.80 -20.05
CA ILE A 93 -8.54 12.91 -19.30
C ILE A 93 -7.12 13.22 -19.79
N PHE A 94 -6.36 12.20 -20.16
CA PHE A 94 -4.94 12.32 -20.51
C PHE A 94 -4.65 12.16 -22.00
N GLY A 95 -5.66 11.91 -22.84
CA GLY A 95 -5.62 11.99 -24.30
C GLY A 95 -4.33 11.43 -24.90
N GLU A 96 -3.53 12.31 -25.50
CA GLU A 96 -2.27 11.96 -26.19
C GLU A 96 -1.23 11.25 -25.30
N ARG A 97 -1.34 11.33 -23.97
CA ARG A 97 -0.38 10.70 -23.04
C ARG A 97 -0.80 9.29 -22.61
N PHE A 98 -2.03 8.86 -22.90
CA PHE A 98 -2.54 7.57 -22.46
C PHE A 98 -3.45 6.92 -23.50
N THR A 99 -2.89 6.00 -24.28
CA THR A 99 -3.62 5.17 -25.25
C THR A 99 -4.03 3.84 -24.63
N LEU A 100 -5.24 3.36 -24.94
CA LEU A 100 -5.84 2.16 -24.33
C LEU A 100 -5.17 0.84 -24.73
#